data_AF-A0A545SP09-F1
#
_entry.id   AF-A0A545SP09-F1
#
_cell.length_a   1.000
_cell.length_b   1.000
_cell.length_c   1.000
_cell.angle_alpha   90.00
_cell.angle_beta   90.00
_cell.angle_gamma   90.00
#
_symmetry.space_group_name_H-M   'P 1'
#
loop_
_entity.id
_entity.type
_entity.pdbx_description
1 polymer ?
#
loop_
_entity_poly.entity_id
_entity_poly.type
_entity_poly.pdbx_seq_one_letter_code
_entity_poly.pdbx_strand_id
1 'polypeptide(L)'
;MSAEIEQACRWIARLDAGDMDAAEKLRLRRWLQRRENRRAFRQVRVLWADFDQLGAAVRGGEHSLPEQLQIGNEKSPWQKDK
;
A
#
# COMPACT_ATOMS: atom_id res chain seq x y z
N MET A 1 11.84 10.15 14.68
CA MET A 1 11.69 10.17 13.20
C MET A 1 12.43 11.40 12.70
N SER A 2 13.26 11.29 11.65
CA SER A 2 14.04 12.46 11.18
C SER A 2 13.17 13.42 10.37
N ALA A 3 13.53 14.71 10.34
CA ALA A 3 12.77 15.74 9.64
C ALA A 3 12.65 15.46 8.12
N GLU A 4 13.67 14.83 7.54
CA GLU A 4 13.69 14.47 6.11
C GLU A 4 12.72 13.33 5.81
N ILE A 5 12.57 12.37 6.73
CA ILE A 5 11.62 11.25 6.59
C ILE A 5 10.20 11.78 6.69
N GLU A 6 9.91 12.65 7.65
CA GLU A 6 8.59 13.28 7.77
C GLU A 6 8.23 14.07 6.51
N GLN A 7 9.17 14.87 6.00
CA GLN A 7 8.97 15.64 4.78
C GLN A 7 8.83 14.73 3.55
N ALA A 8 9.55 13.60 3.48
CA ALA A 8 9.39 12.59 2.43
C ALA A 8 7.99 11.98 2.44
N CYS A 9 7.45 11.60 3.62
CA CYS A 9 6.08 11.09 3.75
C CYS A 9 5.06 12.08 3.19
N ARG A 10 5.19 13.38 3.53
CA ARG A 10 4.31 14.43 3.00
C ARG A 10 4.38 14.57 1.48
N TRP A 11 5.58 14.45 0.90
CA TRP A 11 5.72 14.52 -0.56
C TRP A 11 5.13 13.30 -1.26
N ILE A 12 5.30 12.10 -0.69
CA ILE A 12 4.76 10.87 -1.27
C ILE A 12 3.24 10.86 -1.18
N ALA A 13 2.65 11.24 -0.04
CA ALA A 13 1.20 11.36 0.09
C ALA A 13 0.59 12.33 -0.92
N ARG A 14 1.25 13.47 -1.20
CA ARG A 14 0.81 14.41 -2.24
C ARG A 14 0.95 13.86 -3.65
N LEU A 15 2.01 13.10 -3.93
CA LEU A 15 2.21 12.45 -5.23
C LEU A 15 1.13 11.38 -5.48
N ASP A 16 0.81 10.60 -4.45
CA ASP A 16 -0.19 9.53 -4.49
C ASP A 16 -1.61 10.10 -4.70
N ALA A 17 -1.93 11.20 -4.01
CA ALA A 17 -3.20 11.91 -4.19
C ALA A 17 -3.37 12.53 -5.59
N GLY A 18 -2.30 12.66 -6.39
CA GLY A 18 -2.34 13.22 -7.74
C GLY A 18 -2.55 14.75 -7.83
N ASP A 19 -2.69 15.42 -6.69
CA ASP A 19 -3.10 16.84 -6.59
C ASP A 19 -1.91 17.82 -6.54
N MET A 20 -0.82 17.51 -7.24
CA MET A 20 0.38 18.37 -7.25
C MET A 20 0.40 19.35 -8.43
N ASP A 21 0.39 20.64 -8.10
CA ASP A 21 0.56 21.70 -9.08
C ASP A 21 2.02 21.85 -9.59
N ALA A 22 2.23 22.71 -10.58
CA ALA A 22 3.56 22.94 -11.15
C ALA A 22 4.56 23.55 -10.15
N ALA A 23 4.10 24.39 -9.23
CA ALA A 23 4.93 25.03 -8.22
C ALA A 23 5.36 24.03 -7.14
N GLU A 24 4.49 23.12 -6.74
CA GLU A 24 4.76 22.02 -5.83
C GLU A 24 5.73 21.00 -6.43
N LYS A 25 5.55 20.65 -7.70
CA LYS A 25 6.53 19.82 -8.43
C LYS A 25 7.91 20.47 -8.45
N LEU A 26 7.98 21.79 -8.65
CA LEU A 26 9.24 22.53 -8.58
C LEU A 26 9.84 22.53 -7.16
N ARG A 27 9.01 22.72 -6.13
CA ARG A 27 9.44 22.65 -4.72
C ARG A 27 9.98 21.27 -4.37
N LEU A 28 9.32 20.20 -4.79
CA LEU A 28 9.81 18.83 -4.64
C LEU A 28 11.17 18.64 -5.34
N ARG A 29 11.30 19.06 -6.61
CA ARG A 29 12.57 18.98 -7.36
C ARG A 29 13.71 19.72 -6.68
N ARG A 30 13.43 20.90 -6.09
CA ARG A 30 14.41 21.67 -5.31
C ARG A 30 14.79 20.96 -4.01
N TRP A 31 13.81 20.43 -3.29
CA TRP A 31 14.04 19.70 -2.05
C TRP A 31 14.90 18.45 -2.27
N LEU A 32 14.70 17.74 -3.39
CA LEU A 32 15.51 16.58 -3.79
C LEU A 32 16.95 16.90 -4.25
N GLN A 33 17.37 18.17 -4.28
CA GLN A 33 18.76 18.52 -4.61
C GLN A 33 19.76 18.06 -3.53
N ARG A 34 19.31 17.89 -2.27
CA ARG A 34 20.16 17.42 -1.17
C ARG A 34 20.21 15.90 -1.12
N ARG A 35 21.37 15.33 -0.78
CA ARG A 35 21.60 13.88 -0.78
C ARG A 35 20.76 13.17 0.28
N GLU A 36 20.65 13.79 1.45
CA GLU A 36 19.90 13.31 2.61
C GLU A 36 18.42 13.20 2.27
N ASN A 37 17.87 14.23 1.63
CA ASN A 37 16.48 14.27 1.19
C ASN A 37 16.18 13.19 0.14
N ARG A 38 17.08 12.97 -0.84
CA ARG A 38 16.92 11.87 -1.81
C ARG A 38 16.95 10.50 -1.14
N ARG A 39 17.82 10.32 -0.14
CA ARG A 39 17.88 9.08 0.63
C ARG A 39 16.57 8.85 1.37
N ALA A 40 16.09 9.84 2.12
CA ALA A 40 14.82 9.77 2.84
C ALA A 40 13.65 9.49 1.90
N PHE A 41 13.57 10.21 0.77
CA PHE A 41 12.52 10.02 -0.23
C PHE A 41 12.50 8.59 -0.80
N ARG A 42 13.67 8.03 -1.15
CA ARG A 42 13.75 6.65 -1.63
C ARG A 42 13.33 5.63 -0.57
N GLN A 43 13.77 5.81 0.68
CA GLN A 43 13.41 4.92 1.78
C GLN A 43 11.90 4.88 1.98
N VAL A 44 11.25 6.04 2.08
CA VAL A 44 9.79 6.11 2.25
C VAL A 44 9.06 5.57 1.02
N ARG A 45 9.55 5.83 -0.20
CA ARG A 45 8.91 5.35 -1.43
C ARG A 45 8.91 3.82 -1.55
N VAL A 46 9.98 3.15 -1.10
CA VAL A 46 10.02 1.68 -1.06
C VAL A 46 8.96 1.16 -0.09
N LEU A 47 8.94 1.69 1.14
CA LEU A 47 7.95 1.28 2.14
C LEU A 47 6.52 1.51 1.66
N TRP A 48 6.25 2.64 1.02
CA TRP A 48 4.92 2.97 0.48
C TRP A 48 4.49 1.99 -0.60
N ALA A 49 5.39 1.64 -1.54
CA ALA A 49 5.10 0.67 -2.58
C ALA A 49 4.78 -0.74 -2.01
N ASP A 50 5.46 -1.13 -0.93
CA ASP A 50 5.17 -2.40 -0.24
C ASP A 50 3.75 -2.38 0.38
N PHE A 51 3.32 -1.24 0.94
CA PHE A 51 1.96 -1.07 1.44
C PHE A 51 0.90 -1.11 0.33
N ASP A 52 1.15 -0.49 -0.81
CA ASP A 52 0.23 -0.51 -1.95
C ASP A 52 0.04 -1.92 -2.49
N GLN A 53 1.12 -2.70 -2.58
CA GLN A 53 1.05 -4.11 -2.99
C GLN A 53 0.25 -4.95 -2.00
N LEU A 54 0.44 -4.75 -0.70
CA LEU A 54 -0.35 -5.43 0.33
C LEU A 54 -1.84 -5.07 0.22
N GLY A 55 -2.16 -3.79 0.04
CA GLY A 55 -3.53 -3.33 -0.15
C GLY A 55 -4.16 -3.87 -1.44
N ALA A 56 -3.39 -4.00 -2.52
CA ALA A 56 -3.83 -4.62 -3.76
C ALA A 56 -4.10 -6.12 -3.59
N ALA A 57 -3.24 -6.84 -2.87
CA ALA A 57 -3.45 -8.27 -2.58
C ALA A 57 -4.72 -8.51 -1.74
N VAL A 58 -5.00 -7.64 -0.77
CA VAL A 58 -6.24 -7.72 0.04
C VAL A 58 -7.48 -7.40 -0.81
N ARG A 59 -7.42 -6.41 -1.70
CA ARG A 59 -8.56 -6.04 -2.58
C ARG A 59 -8.78 -7.00 -3.74
N GLY A 60 -7.71 -7.58 -4.28
CA GLY A 60 -7.77 -8.65 -5.29
C GLY A 60 -8.13 -10.03 -4.71
N GLY A 61 -8.20 -10.10 -3.38
CA GLY A 61 -8.65 -11.27 -2.60
C GLY A 61 -10.16 -11.48 -2.58
N GLU A 62 -10.96 -10.75 -3.38
CA GLU A 62 -12.30 -11.20 -3.81
C GLU A 62 -12.20 -12.31 -4.88
N HIS A 63 -11.20 -13.19 -4.73
CA HIS A 63 -11.16 -14.45 -5.43
C HIS A 63 -12.00 -15.42 -4.62
N SER A 64 -13.14 -15.79 -5.19
CA SER A 64 -13.91 -16.99 -4.87
C SER A 64 -13.01 -18.06 -4.27
N LEU A 65 -13.37 -18.54 -3.07
CA LEU A 65 -12.74 -19.71 -2.48
C LEU A 65 -12.53 -20.77 -3.59
N PRO A 66 -11.33 -21.38 -3.68
CA PRO A 66 -11.11 -22.44 -4.66
C PRO A 66 -12.22 -23.48 -4.51
N GLU A 67 -12.73 -23.97 -5.64
CA GLU A 67 -13.87 -24.91 -5.74
C GLU A 67 -13.74 -26.13 -4.81
N GLN A 68 -12.51 -26.45 -4.39
CA GLN A 68 -12.16 -27.48 -3.41
C GLN A 68 -12.64 -27.19 -1.97
N LEU A 69 -13.01 -25.95 -1.65
CA LEU A 69 -13.59 -25.51 -0.39
C LEU A 69 -15.11 -25.24 -0.49
N GLN A 70 -15.71 -25.46 -1.66
CA GLN A 70 -17.15 -25.68 -1.73
C GLN A 70 -17.41 -27.07 -1.17
N ILE A 71 -17.40 -27.15 0.16
CA ILE A 71 -17.88 -28.32 0.88
C ILE A 71 -19.33 -28.48 0.42
N GLY A 72 -19.52 -29.41 -0.52
CA GLY A 72 -20.83 -29.88 -0.91
C GLY A 72 -21.61 -30.17 0.35
N ASN A 73 -22.91 -29.94 0.29
CA ASN A 73 -23.88 -30.22 1.34
C ASN A 73 -24.00 -31.74 1.61
N GLU A 74 -22.88 -32.41 1.86
CA GLU A 74 -22.78 -33.80 2.26
C GLU A 74 -22.75 -33.83 3.78
N LYS A 75 -23.97 -33.98 4.30
CA LYS A 75 -24.34 -34.51 5.62
C LYS A 75 -23.17 -34.60 6.60
N SER A 76 -23.12 -33.61 7.50
CA SER A 76 -22.29 -33.64 8.69
C SER A 76 -22.46 -34.97 9.44
N PRO A 77 -21.38 -35.71 9.76
CA PRO A 77 -21.44 -37.01 10.43
C PRO A 77 -21.85 -36.91 11.91
N TRP A 78 -22.21 -35.71 12.38
CA TRP A 78 -22.59 -35.42 13.77
C TRP A 78 -24.08 -35.10 13.97
N GLN A 79 -24.93 -35.31 12.95
CA GLN A 79 -26.37 -35.36 13.21
C GLN A 79 -26.72 -36.70 13.86
N LYS A 80 -26.71 -36.70 15.20
CA LYS A 80 -27.30 -37.77 15.99
C LYS A 80 -28.81 -37.76 15.76
N ASP A 81 -29.33 -38.87 15.26
CA ASP A 81 -30.77 -39.16 15.24
C ASP A 81 -31.35 -38.95 16.65
N LYS A 82 -32.52 -38.33 16.68
CA LYS A 82 -33.25 -37.95 17.88
C LYS A 82 -34.27 -39.02 18.23
#